data_AF-A0A821RCC5-F1
#
_entry.id   AF-A0A821RCC5-F1
#
_cell.length_a   1.000
_cell.length_b   1.000
_cell.length_c   1.000
_cell.angle_alpha   90.00
_cell.angle_beta   90.00
_cell.angle_gamma   90.00
#
_symmetry.space_group_name_H-M   'P 1'
#
loop_
_entity.id
_entity.type
_entity.pdbx_description
1 polymer ?
#
loop_
_entity_poly.entity_id
_entity_poly.type
_entity_poly.pdbx_seq_one_letter_code
_entity_poly.pdbx_strand_id
1 'polypeptide(L)'
;MALCYQKHPFEIETEDRLTTINTQICEIKKKIQLSDGQRKSYYEEYEAEKKRNSELIESLKKEIKLRLNELRESQQVLSGEDPNVKKYLNDVCPIGNKTADEVIHNLDLKVIEQRKILDLLKYEIGSKKKKLKELEKEYEKLLIESTKSDLVKSKMSTRSRKHISHLENEIHTVLIQWTEAELVKKKYASIRQALIEDSVRFESSLAKIEELLEKQHEEITKLKLVRDEAAAMRLRATAATAAEAARAHDAEHARAAERAYYAQRFEERRRELEKLEKRIFPPAVRPVRQESTGSMEEPMAEEISPAQQMEDIFQKLMKLTGVTEPEQVFDRFRGQRETSTRLGYLQQTTEQEKLRLEETQTALMAELEGYKFASVKDKDEGQDEIQNLKAEIKEEEEAHDLIQKELEGLESFLLEMKRLLYDLCKMLDVVGEPAMPEWTAEACDIQEILVVLTTRFEKAQAKVETIGDKHISHVFIPSNTTSGAPSVANMSARSHSSQKESDKIVPTYKELVQKEPGKVMVSDEEEDIPSRCYLKRQAQLIVDTKCRRKGFRPPYPRK
;
A
#
# COMPACT_ATOMS: atom_id res chain seq x y z
N MET A 1 158.49 -87.64 11.73
CA MET A 1 159.29 -87.23 12.92
C MET A 1 158.31 -87.27 14.09
N ALA A 2 158.37 -88.17 15.06
CA ALA A 2 159.49 -88.75 15.84
C ALA A 2 159.83 -87.92 17.10
N LEU A 3 159.82 -88.59 18.26
CA LEU A 3 160.07 -88.09 19.62
C LEU A 3 158.96 -87.14 20.15
N CYS A 4 158.75 -87.01 21.48
CA CYS A 4 159.45 -87.62 22.61
C CYS A 4 158.49 -88.15 23.69
N TYR A 5 158.97 -89.08 24.53
CA TYR A 5 158.31 -89.52 25.76
C TYR A 5 158.55 -88.50 26.88
N GLN A 6 157.54 -88.25 27.73
CA GLN A 6 157.80 -87.98 29.14
C GLN A 6 156.61 -88.38 30.03
N LYS A 7 156.87 -89.25 31.01
CA LYS A 7 155.97 -89.49 32.15
C LYS A 7 156.35 -88.49 33.25
N HIS A 8 155.37 -87.84 33.86
CA HIS A 8 155.53 -87.13 35.14
C HIS A 8 154.26 -87.34 36.01
N PRO A 9 154.32 -87.12 37.33
CA PRO A 9 153.70 -88.04 38.27
C PRO A 9 152.33 -87.59 38.79
N PHE A 10 151.68 -88.49 39.53
CA PHE A 10 150.71 -88.09 40.55
C PHE A 10 151.46 -87.37 41.68
N GLU A 11 151.40 -86.04 41.69
CA GLU A 11 151.38 -85.31 42.96
C GLU A 11 149.91 -85.21 43.39
N ILE A 12 149.64 -85.48 44.67
CA ILE A 12 148.33 -85.19 45.26
C ILE A 12 148.29 -83.68 45.49
N GLU A 13 147.83 -82.96 44.48
CA GLU A 13 147.59 -81.53 44.60
C GLU A 13 146.61 -81.28 45.74
N THR A 14 146.98 -80.38 46.66
CA THR A 14 146.14 -80.04 47.81
C THR A 14 144.77 -79.53 47.35
N GLU A 15 143.77 -79.70 48.21
CA GLU A 15 142.38 -79.32 47.91
C GLU A 15 142.26 -77.83 47.51
N ASP A 16 143.16 -76.98 48.03
CA ASP A 16 143.38 -75.58 47.63
C ASP A 16 143.80 -75.40 46.16
N ARG A 17 144.71 -76.23 45.63
CA ARG A 17 145.10 -76.18 44.21
C ARG A 17 143.93 -76.64 43.34
N LEU A 18 143.24 -77.72 43.73
CA LEU A 18 142.12 -78.23 42.96
C LEU A 18 140.93 -77.25 42.97
N THR A 19 140.69 -76.54 44.07
CA THR A 19 139.71 -75.43 44.11
C THR A 19 140.19 -74.20 43.33
N THR A 20 141.48 -73.86 43.35
CA THR A 20 142.07 -72.78 42.51
C THR A 20 141.94 -73.09 41.01
N ILE A 21 142.18 -74.33 40.59
CA ILE A 21 141.98 -74.78 39.22
C ILE A 21 140.49 -74.78 38.87
N ASN A 22 139.60 -75.21 39.78
CA ASN A 22 138.16 -75.16 39.54
C ASN A 22 137.59 -73.72 39.50
N THR A 23 138.10 -72.77 40.29
CA THR A 23 137.69 -71.36 40.17
C THR A 23 138.20 -70.74 38.87
N GLN A 24 139.43 -71.03 38.45
CA GLN A 24 139.93 -70.64 37.12
C GLN A 24 139.11 -71.27 35.98
N ILE A 25 138.73 -72.55 36.08
CA ILE A 25 137.84 -73.20 35.11
C ILE A 25 136.45 -72.57 35.10
N CYS A 26 135.89 -72.22 36.26
CA CYS A 26 134.62 -71.50 36.35
C CYS A 26 134.71 -70.08 35.76
N GLU A 27 135.80 -69.36 35.98
CA GLU A 27 136.06 -68.08 35.32
C GLU A 27 136.20 -68.22 33.80
N ILE A 28 136.93 -69.22 33.32
CA ILE A 28 137.12 -69.48 31.89
C ILE A 28 135.78 -69.86 31.25
N LYS A 29 134.99 -70.74 31.88
CA LYS A 29 133.62 -71.05 31.46
C LYS A 29 132.74 -69.80 31.41
N LYS A 30 132.81 -68.93 32.42
CA LYS A 30 132.08 -67.66 32.47
C LYS A 30 132.54 -66.68 31.38
N LYS A 31 133.84 -66.60 31.10
CA LYS A 31 134.44 -65.81 30.00
C LYS A 31 134.01 -66.35 28.62
N ILE A 32 133.98 -67.67 28.42
CA ILE A 32 133.47 -68.32 27.20
C ILE A 32 131.97 -68.02 27.04
N GLN A 33 131.16 -68.24 28.07
CA GLN A 33 129.72 -68.00 28.04
C GLN A 33 129.37 -66.52 27.80
N LEU A 34 130.15 -65.58 28.33
CA LEU A 34 130.05 -64.15 28.00
C LEU A 34 130.51 -63.86 26.56
N SER A 35 131.56 -64.51 26.07
CA SER A 35 132.06 -64.34 24.69
C SER A 35 131.09 -64.92 23.65
N ASP A 36 130.42 -66.04 23.94
CA ASP A 36 129.34 -66.59 23.11
C ASP A 36 128.06 -65.75 23.21
N GLY A 37 127.75 -65.21 24.39
CA GLY A 37 126.68 -64.21 24.56
C GLY A 37 126.94 -62.95 23.71
N GLN A 38 128.17 -62.43 23.71
CA GLN A 38 128.57 -61.29 22.86
C GLN A 38 128.55 -61.65 21.38
N ARG A 39 129.11 -62.79 20.96
CA ARG A 39 129.02 -63.28 19.57
C ARG A 39 127.58 -63.38 19.09
N LYS A 40 126.68 -63.88 19.95
CA LYS A 40 125.25 -64.00 19.65
C LYS A 40 124.57 -62.64 19.59
N SER A 41 124.83 -61.72 20.53
CA SER A 41 124.29 -60.35 20.50
C SER A 41 124.69 -59.63 19.22
N TYR A 42 125.98 -59.62 18.86
CA TYR A 42 126.46 -59.00 17.63
C TYR A 42 125.87 -59.63 16.36
N TYR A 43 125.63 -60.95 16.35
CA TYR A 43 124.97 -61.62 15.21
C TYR A 43 123.48 -61.26 15.10
N GLU A 44 122.76 -61.21 16.23
CA GLU A 44 121.34 -60.82 16.29
C GLU A 44 121.15 -59.32 15.97
N GLU A 45 122.06 -58.46 16.43
CA GLU A 45 122.14 -57.04 16.06
C GLU A 45 122.41 -56.87 14.56
N TYR A 46 123.39 -57.58 14.00
CA TYR A 46 123.74 -57.52 12.57
C TYR A 46 122.62 -58.03 11.66
N GLU A 47 121.97 -59.16 11.97
CA GLU A 47 120.80 -59.60 11.20
C GLU A 47 119.60 -58.64 11.35
N ALA A 48 119.39 -58.05 12.54
CA ALA A 48 118.34 -57.05 12.73
C ALA A 48 118.63 -55.74 11.96
N GLU A 49 119.88 -55.30 11.88
CA GLU A 49 120.29 -54.14 11.07
C GLU A 49 120.21 -54.43 9.57
N LYS A 50 120.71 -55.59 9.12
CA LYS A 50 120.54 -56.11 7.75
C LYS A 50 119.06 -56.18 7.34
N LYS A 51 118.17 -56.61 8.26
CA LYS A 51 116.72 -56.61 8.04
C LYS A 51 116.15 -55.20 7.91
N ARG A 52 116.46 -54.28 8.83
CA ARG A 52 116.04 -52.86 8.75
C ARG A 52 116.51 -52.20 7.46
N ASN A 53 117.76 -52.43 7.05
CA ASN A 53 118.31 -51.90 5.80
C ASN A 53 117.61 -52.49 4.57
N SER A 54 117.21 -53.75 4.61
CA SER A 54 116.40 -54.38 3.54
C SER A 54 115.00 -53.77 3.45
N GLU A 55 114.34 -53.56 4.60
CA GLU A 55 113.02 -52.92 4.72
C GLU A 55 113.06 -51.45 4.26
N LEU A 56 114.12 -50.72 4.58
CA LEU A 56 114.37 -49.34 4.12
C LEU A 56 114.63 -49.26 2.61
N ILE A 57 115.39 -50.20 2.05
CA ILE A 57 115.58 -50.30 0.60
C ILE A 57 114.25 -50.61 -0.11
N GLU A 58 113.36 -51.39 0.51
CA GLU A 58 112.00 -51.60 -0.01
C GLU A 58 111.10 -50.37 0.08
N SER A 59 111.11 -49.62 1.18
CA SER A 59 110.30 -48.40 1.31
C SER A 59 110.76 -47.33 0.33
N LEU A 60 112.08 -47.11 0.20
CA LEU A 60 112.65 -46.20 -0.79
C LEU A 60 112.32 -46.62 -2.23
N LYS A 61 112.34 -47.92 -2.56
CA LYS A 61 111.90 -48.43 -3.88
C LYS A 61 110.40 -48.20 -4.14
N LYS A 62 109.56 -48.24 -3.10
CA LYS A 62 108.12 -47.93 -3.18
C LYS A 62 107.89 -46.43 -3.38
N GLU A 63 108.59 -45.58 -2.62
CA GLU A 63 108.51 -44.12 -2.81
C GLU A 63 109.07 -43.67 -4.16
N ILE A 64 110.22 -44.18 -4.63
CA ILE A 64 110.76 -43.85 -5.96
C ILE A 64 109.75 -44.19 -7.06
N LYS A 65 109.03 -45.32 -6.96
CA LYS A 65 107.94 -45.66 -7.90
C LYS A 65 106.77 -44.68 -7.80
N LEU A 66 106.38 -44.26 -6.59
CA LEU A 66 105.34 -43.26 -6.38
C LEU A 66 105.73 -41.92 -7.00
N ARG A 67 106.92 -41.40 -6.68
CA ARG A 67 107.43 -40.13 -7.25
C ARG A 67 107.58 -40.17 -8.77
N LEU A 68 107.96 -41.31 -9.35
CA LEU A 68 108.01 -41.48 -10.81
C LEU A 68 106.62 -41.55 -11.46
N ASN A 69 105.57 -41.96 -10.74
CA ASN A 69 104.19 -41.83 -11.20
C ASN A 69 103.65 -40.41 -11.01
N GLU A 70 103.84 -39.79 -9.84
CA GLU A 70 103.52 -38.38 -9.59
C GLU A 70 104.16 -37.46 -10.64
N LEU A 71 105.43 -37.69 -10.99
CA LEU A 71 106.13 -36.96 -12.07
C LEU A 71 105.59 -37.27 -13.46
N ARG A 72 105.20 -38.52 -13.76
CA ARG A 72 104.59 -38.90 -15.04
C ARG A 72 103.22 -38.24 -15.22
N GLU A 73 102.39 -38.27 -14.17
CA GLU A 73 101.08 -37.64 -14.14
C GLU A 73 101.22 -36.11 -14.23
N SER A 74 102.15 -35.52 -13.47
CA SER A 74 102.48 -34.09 -13.57
C SER A 74 103.02 -33.71 -14.95
N GLN A 75 103.85 -34.55 -15.59
CA GLN A 75 104.32 -34.32 -16.97
C GLN A 75 103.19 -34.51 -18.00
N GLN A 76 102.20 -35.36 -17.73
CA GLN A 76 101.06 -35.55 -18.62
C GLN A 76 100.08 -34.36 -18.55
N VAL A 77 99.90 -33.75 -17.36
CA VAL A 77 99.22 -32.46 -17.19
C VAL A 77 100.07 -31.30 -17.72
N LEU A 78 101.39 -31.35 -17.53
CA LEU A 78 102.43 -30.44 -18.06
C LEU A 78 102.41 -30.30 -19.60
N SER A 79 102.44 -31.44 -20.28
CA SER A 79 102.59 -31.56 -21.74
C SER A 79 101.24 -31.54 -22.46
N GLY A 80 100.16 -31.87 -21.75
CA GLY A 80 98.78 -31.72 -22.23
C GLY A 80 98.31 -30.28 -22.11
N GLU A 81 98.71 -29.41 -23.04
CA GLU A 81 98.01 -28.13 -23.25
C GLU A 81 96.52 -28.42 -23.49
N ASP A 82 95.66 -28.10 -22.51
CA ASP A 82 94.26 -28.52 -22.54
C ASP A 82 93.59 -28.04 -23.85
N PRO A 83 93.16 -28.96 -24.74
CA PRO A 83 92.61 -28.59 -26.04
C PRO A 83 91.30 -27.81 -25.89
N ASN A 84 90.60 -27.97 -24.76
CA ASN A 84 89.42 -27.19 -24.43
C ASN A 84 89.81 -25.73 -24.11
N VAL A 85 90.85 -25.52 -23.29
CA VAL A 85 91.39 -24.17 -23.02
C VAL A 85 91.91 -23.51 -24.30
N LYS A 86 92.68 -24.23 -25.14
CA LYS A 86 93.11 -23.69 -26.44
C LYS A 86 91.95 -23.35 -27.36
N LYS A 87 90.90 -24.17 -27.38
CA LYS A 87 89.68 -23.89 -28.16
C LYS A 87 88.96 -22.64 -27.67
N TYR A 88 88.63 -22.56 -26.37
CA TYR A 88 88.00 -21.37 -25.80
C TYR A 88 88.86 -20.10 -25.99
N LEU A 89 90.17 -20.19 -25.81
CA LEU A 89 91.06 -19.03 -25.96
C LEU A 89 91.12 -18.58 -27.43
N ASN A 90 91.10 -19.50 -28.39
CA ASN A 90 91.06 -19.19 -29.83
C ASN A 90 89.68 -18.68 -30.31
N ASP A 91 88.59 -19.19 -29.74
CA ASP A 91 87.21 -18.72 -29.99
C ASP A 91 86.96 -17.33 -29.38
N VAL A 92 87.65 -16.98 -28.29
CA VAL A 92 87.59 -15.67 -27.62
C VAL A 92 88.55 -14.64 -28.24
N CYS A 93 89.77 -15.06 -28.61
CA CYS A 93 90.75 -14.25 -29.34
C CYS A 93 91.70 -15.15 -30.16
N PRO A 94 91.55 -15.21 -31.50
CA PRO A 94 92.45 -15.98 -32.35
C PRO A 94 93.92 -15.59 -32.15
N ILE A 95 94.76 -16.55 -31.77
CA ILE A 95 96.12 -16.34 -31.22
C ILE A 95 97.17 -16.22 -32.34
N GLY A 96 96.82 -16.62 -33.57
CA GLY A 96 97.76 -16.71 -34.71
C GLY A 96 98.53 -15.42 -34.97
N ASN A 97 99.86 -15.51 -34.84
CA ASN A 97 100.86 -14.48 -35.16
C ASN A 97 100.69 -13.12 -34.44
N LYS A 98 100.03 -13.08 -33.28
CA LYS A 98 99.90 -11.86 -32.45
C LYS A 98 100.93 -11.81 -31.32
N THR A 99 101.32 -10.60 -30.97
CA THR A 99 102.15 -10.28 -29.79
C THR A 99 101.35 -10.46 -28.51
N ALA A 100 102.01 -10.76 -27.38
CA ALA A 100 101.33 -10.97 -26.09
C ALA A 100 100.42 -9.77 -25.70
N ASP A 101 100.92 -8.55 -25.87
CA ASP A 101 100.18 -7.32 -25.55
C ASP A 101 98.92 -7.14 -26.44
N GLU A 102 98.96 -7.60 -27.69
CA GLU A 102 97.82 -7.57 -28.60
C GLU A 102 96.75 -8.58 -28.18
N VAL A 103 97.15 -9.75 -27.68
CA VAL A 103 96.22 -10.75 -27.13
C VAL A 103 95.56 -10.23 -25.85
N ILE A 104 96.34 -9.61 -24.95
CA ILE A 104 95.82 -8.95 -23.74
C ILE A 104 94.82 -7.85 -24.12
N HIS A 105 95.16 -6.97 -25.07
CA HIS A 105 94.27 -5.91 -25.51
C HIS A 105 92.96 -6.42 -26.12
N ASN A 106 93.00 -7.50 -26.91
CA ASN A 106 91.78 -8.13 -27.45
C ASN A 106 90.91 -8.75 -26.33
N LEU A 107 91.54 -9.36 -25.30
CA LEU A 107 90.83 -9.87 -24.13
C LEU A 107 90.19 -8.74 -23.31
N ASP A 108 90.90 -7.63 -23.08
CA ASP A 108 90.36 -6.44 -22.40
C ASP A 108 89.16 -5.85 -23.17
N LEU A 109 89.27 -5.69 -24.49
CA LEU A 109 88.15 -5.27 -25.34
C LEU A 109 86.95 -6.22 -25.21
N LYS A 110 87.19 -7.53 -25.13
CA LYS A 110 86.12 -8.53 -24.95
C LYS A 110 85.50 -8.47 -23.55
N VAL A 111 86.28 -8.26 -22.50
CA VAL A 111 85.79 -8.02 -21.14
C VAL A 111 84.95 -6.73 -21.07
N ILE A 112 85.37 -5.66 -21.76
CA ILE A 112 84.61 -4.41 -21.88
C ILE A 112 83.29 -4.62 -22.63
N GLU A 113 83.28 -5.40 -23.71
CA GLU A 113 82.04 -5.76 -24.44
C GLU A 113 81.08 -6.55 -23.54
N GLN A 114 81.55 -7.63 -22.93
CA GLN A 114 80.73 -8.46 -22.03
C GLN A 114 80.21 -7.65 -20.84
N ARG A 115 81.01 -6.71 -20.32
CA ARG A 115 80.58 -5.80 -19.25
C ARG A 115 79.45 -4.86 -19.71
N LYS A 116 79.54 -4.28 -20.91
CA LYS A 116 78.47 -3.46 -21.50
C LYS A 116 77.18 -4.26 -21.69
N ILE A 117 77.26 -5.49 -22.20
CA ILE A 117 76.10 -6.39 -22.35
C ILE A 117 75.47 -6.70 -20.99
N LEU A 118 76.28 -7.02 -19.99
CA LEU A 118 75.83 -7.33 -18.63
C LEU A 118 75.16 -6.12 -17.95
N ASP A 119 75.67 -4.90 -18.16
CA ASP A 119 75.08 -3.69 -17.58
C ASP A 119 73.81 -3.23 -18.35
N LEU A 120 73.69 -3.52 -19.66
CA LEU A 120 72.42 -3.42 -20.41
C LEU A 120 71.35 -4.40 -19.88
N LEU A 121 71.71 -5.67 -19.66
CA LEU A 121 70.80 -6.67 -19.11
C LEU A 121 70.31 -6.30 -17.70
N LYS A 122 71.18 -5.72 -16.85
CA LYS A 122 70.75 -5.15 -15.55
C LYS A 122 69.74 -4.03 -15.72
N TYR A 123 69.93 -3.13 -16.71
CA TYR A 123 69.00 -2.05 -16.98
C TYR A 123 67.63 -2.59 -17.43
N GLU A 124 67.58 -3.57 -18.34
CA GLU A 124 66.33 -4.23 -18.73
C GLU A 124 65.61 -4.89 -17.56
N ILE A 125 66.33 -5.64 -16.72
CA ILE A 125 65.78 -6.30 -15.53
C ILE A 125 65.24 -5.24 -14.56
N GLY A 126 65.95 -4.12 -14.38
CA GLY A 126 65.49 -2.99 -13.58
C GLY A 126 64.22 -2.33 -14.14
N SER A 127 64.15 -2.14 -15.46
CA SER A 127 63.00 -1.56 -16.16
C SER A 127 61.77 -2.47 -16.05
N LYS A 128 61.90 -3.77 -16.35
CA LYS A 128 60.82 -4.75 -16.21
C LYS A 128 60.34 -4.88 -14.76
N LYS A 129 61.23 -4.78 -13.77
CA LYS A 129 60.87 -4.73 -12.33
C LYS A 129 60.15 -3.45 -11.91
N LYS A 130 60.41 -2.29 -12.54
CA LYS A 130 59.62 -1.07 -12.30
C LYS A 130 58.20 -1.25 -12.84
N LYS A 131 58.07 -1.66 -14.11
CA LYS A 131 56.77 -1.85 -14.76
C LYS A 131 55.88 -2.87 -14.03
N LEU A 132 56.46 -3.96 -13.51
CA LEU A 132 55.72 -4.92 -12.69
C LEU A 132 55.14 -4.28 -11.42
N LYS A 133 55.91 -3.43 -10.71
CA LYS A 133 55.44 -2.68 -9.53
C LYS A 133 54.43 -1.57 -9.85
N GLU A 134 54.39 -1.12 -11.09
CA GLU A 134 53.36 -0.17 -11.57
C GLU A 134 52.04 -0.92 -11.79
N LEU A 135 52.07 -2.09 -12.46
CA LEU A 135 50.90 -2.96 -12.62
C LEU A 135 50.36 -3.49 -11.27
N GLU A 136 51.21 -3.84 -10.30
CA GLU A 136 50.77 -4.24 -8.95
C GLU A 136 49.92 -3.14 -8.28
N LYS A 137 50.32 -1.87 -8.41
CA LYS A 137 49.59 -0.72 -7.85
C LYS A 137 48.30 -0.41 -8.61
N GLU A 138 48.27 -0.63 -9.92
CA GLU A 138 47.05 -0.49 -10.73
C GLU A 138 46.03 -1.56 -10.36
N TYR A 139 46.47 -2.81 -10.19
CA TYR A 139 45.64 -3.90 -9.70
C TYR A 139 45.10 -3.64 -8.27
N GLU A 140 45.95 -3.17 -7.35
CA GLU A 140 45.54 -2.81 -5.98
C GLU A 140 44.48 -1.70 -5.98
N LYS A 141 44.65 -0.65 -6.80
CA LYS A 141 43.63 0.41 -6.97
C LYS A 141 42.30 -0.13 -7.47
N LEU A 142 42.32 -0.94 -8.54
CA LEU A 142 41.09 -1.50 -9.13
C LEU A 142 40.34 -2.42 -8.15
N LEU A 143 41.07 -3.18 -7.32
CA LEU A 143 40.49 -4.03 -6.28
C LEU A 143 39.85 -3.20 -5.15
N ILE A 144 40.46 -2.07 -4.78
CA ILE A 144 39.90 -1.10 -3.83
C ILE A 144 38.67 -0.38 -4.41
N GLU A 145 38.64 -0.14 -5.72
CA GLU A 145 37.55 0.57 -6.40
C GLU A 145 36.31 -0.32 -6.60
N SER A 146 36.48 -1.58 -7.02
CA SER A 146 35.34 -2.51 -7.18
C SER A 146 34.63 -2.75 -5.84
N THR A 147 35.41 -3.05 -4.78
CA THR A 147 34.90 -3.31 -3.42
C THR A 147 34.23 -2.09 -2.79
N LYS A 148 34.71 -0.87 -3.06
CA LYS A 148 33.99 0.36 -2.70
C LYS A 148 32.66 0.47 -3.44
N SER A 149 32.63 0.19 -4.74
CA SER A 149 31.41 0.32 -5.55
C SER A 149 30.27 -0.55 -5.00
N ASP A 150 30.57 -1.79 -4.61
CA ASP A 150 29.55 -2.73 -4.13
C ASP A 150 29.06 -2.38 -2.72
N LEU A 151 29.95 -1.88 -1.86
CA LEU A 151 29.58 -1.39 -0.53
C LEU A 151 28.68 -0.13 -0.59
N VAL A 152 28.90 0.74 -1.59
CA VAL A 152 28.05 1.92 -1.84
C VAL A 152 26.70 1.51 -2.43
N LYS A 153 26.67 0.65 -3.47
CA LYS A 153 25.42 0.11 -4.05
C LYS A 153 24.53 -0.54 -2.98
N SER A 154 25.13 -1.34 -2.08
CA SER A 154 24.42 -2.00 -0.97
C SER A 154 23.79 -0.99 0.00
N LYS A 155 24.54 0.06 0.39
CA LYS A 155 24.04 1.13 1.28
C LYS A 155 22.98 2.02 0.62
N MET A 156 23.09 2.31 -0.68
CA MET A 156 22.06 3.03 -1.42
C MET A 156 20.78 2.19 -1.57
N SER A 157 20.89 0.93 -2.00
CA SER A 157 19.73 0.02 -2.14
C SER A 157 18.97 -0.15 -0.82
N THR A 158 19.68 -0.25 0.32
CA THR A 158 19.03 -0.35 1.63
C THR A 158 18.41 0.96 2.11
N ARG A 159 18.95 2.14 1.78
CA ARG A 159 18.29 3.43 2.02
C ARG A 159 17.03 3.59 1.17
N SER A 160 17.11 3.33 -0.14
CA SER A 160 15.96 3.45 -1.04
C SER A 160 14.83 2.48 -0.66
N ARG A 161 15.16 1.24 -0.27
CA ARG A 161 14.17 0.25 0.20
C ARG A 161 13.46 0.66 1.49
N LYS A 162 14.17 1.34 2.42
CA LYS A 162 13.53 1.94 3.60
C LYS A 162 12.56 3.06 3.20
N HIS A 163 12.93 3.92 2.25
CA HIS A 163 12.07 5.01 1.78
C HIS A 163 10.83 4.50 1.05
N ILE A 164 10.98 3.50 0.16
CA ILE A 164 9.85 2.83 -0.49
C ILE A 164 8.90 2.24 0.57
N SER A 165 9.42 1.51 1.54
CA SER A 165 8.58 0.92 2.61
C SER A 165 7.93 1.97 3.52
N HIS A 166 8.52 3.15 3.67
CA HIS A 166 7.87 4.28 4.34
C HIS A 166 6.69 4.82 3.52
N LEU A 167 6.89 5.06 2.22
CA LEU A 167 5.84 5.52 1.30
C LEU A 167 4.70 4.49 1.18
N GLU A 168 4.99 3.19 1.14
CA GLU A 168 3.99 2.10 1.19
C GLU A 168 3.12 2.19 2.45
N ASN A 169 3.72 2.46 3.61
CA ASN A 169 2.98 2.62 4.87
C ASN A 169 2.15 3.92 4.88
N GLU A 170 2.65 5.02 4.30
CA GLU A 170 1.89 6.27 4.16
C GLU A 170 0.70 6.10 3.22
N ILE A 171 0.88 5.46 2.06
CA ILE A 171 -0.19 5.12 1.11
C ILE A 171 -1.25 4.23 1.78
N HIS A 172 -0.85 3.21 2.54
CA HIS A 172 -1.79 2.40 3.32
C HIS A 172 -2.53 3.22 4.40
N THR A 173 -1.85 4.17 5.05
CA THR A 173 -2.46 5.05 6.05
C THR A 173 -3.53 5.96 5.43
N VAL A 174 -3.20 6.61 4.31
CA VAL A 174 -4.12 7.47 3.55
C VAL A 174 -5.30 6.66 2.99
N LEU A 175 -5.06 5.44 2.51
CA LEU A 175 -6.12 4.56 2.02
C LEU A 175 -7.11 4.18 3.15
N ILE A 176 -6.62 3.87 4.35
CA ILE A 176 -7.48 3.60 5.51
C ILE A 176 -8.32 4.84 5.85
N GLN A 177 -7.69 6.02 5.97
CA GLN A 177 -8.37 7.29 6.23
C GLN A 177 -9.44 7.61 5.16
N TRP A 178 -9.15 7.33 3.89
CA TRP A 178 -10.12 7.48 2.80
C TRP A 178 -11.31 6.51 2.93
N THR A 179 -11.08 5.24 3.27
CA THR A 179 -12.19 4.29 3.50
C THR A 179 -13.05 4.67 4.70
N GLU A 180 -12.46 5.24 5.75
CA GLU A 180 -13.20 5.75 6.91
C GLU A 180 -14.01 7.01 6.55
N ALA A 181 -13.41 7.96 5.83
CA ALA A 181 -14.10 9.15 5.33
C ALA A 181 -15.29 8.80 4.42
N GLU A 182 -15.13 7.83 3.52
CA GLU A 182 -16.21 7.36 2.65
C GLU A 182 -17.32 6.62 3.44
N LEU A 183 -16.97 5.89 4.50
CA LEU A 183 -17.96 5.30 5.42
C LEU A 183 -18.72 6.38 6.22
N VAL A 184 -18.03 7.43 6.68
CA VAL A 184 -18.62 8.57 7.38
C VAL A 184 -19.55 9.36 6.44
N LYS A 185 -19.11 9.62 5.20
CA LYS A 185 -19.93 10.22 4.13
C LYS A 185 -21.19 9.40 3.85
N LYS A 186 -21.09 8.06 3.76
CA LYS A 186 -22.25 7.16 3.57
C LYS A 186 -23.21 7.20 4.77
N LYS A 187 -22.71 7.29 6.01
CA LYS A 187 -23.55 7.51 7.20
C LYS A 187 -24.28 8.85 7.15
N TYR A 188 -23.59 9.95 6.84
CA TYR A 188 -24.24 11.26 6.71
C TYR A 188 -25.24 11.33 5.56
N ALA A 189 -24.98 10.67 4.43
CA ALA A 189 -25.95 10.54 3.34
C ALA A 189 -27.22 9.80 3.79
N SER A 190 -27.09 8.70 4.54
CA SER A 190 -28.22 7.97 5.11
C SER A 190 -28.99 8.77 6.17
N ILE A 191 -28.29 9.52 7.03
CA ILE A 191 -28.93 10.41 8.01
C ILE A 191 -29.69 11.54 7.31
N ARG A 192 -29.09 12.18 6.30
CA ARG A 192 -29.76 13.19 5.46
C ARG A 192 -31.00 12.62 4.77
N GLN A 193 -30.92 11.41 4.24
CA GLN A 193 -32.06 10.76 3.59
C GLN A 193 -33.20 10.52 4.59
N ALA A 194 -32.90 9.98 5.78
CA ALA A 194 -33.91 9.80 6.83
C ALA A 194 -34.55 11.13 7.27
N LEU A 195 -33.77 12.21 7.41
CA LEU A 195 -34.29 13.54 7.75
C LEU A 195 -35.21 14.14 6.67
N ILE A 196 -34.98 13.83 5.39
CA ILE A 196 -35.85 14.24 4.27
C ILE A 196 -37.14 13.38 4.26
N GLU A 197 -37.03 12.09 4.53
CA GLU A 197 -38.22 11.22 4.67
C GLU A 197 -39.08 11.63 5.88
N ASP A 198 -38.44 12.02 6.99
CA ASP A 198 -39.13 12.55 8.17
C ASP A 198 -39.75 13.93 7.91
N SER A 199 -39.10 14.85 7.18
CA SER A 199 -39.71 16.15 6.86
C SER A 199 -40.99 15.99 6.04
N VAL A 200 -41.00 15.12 5.02
CA VAL A 200 -42.20 14.82 4.22
C VAL A 200 -43.29 14.13 5.06
N ARG A 201 -42.92 13.29 6.04
CA ARG A 201 -43.86 12.72 7.03
C ARG A 201 -44.45 13.79 7.95
N PHE A 202 -43.65 14.76 8.39
CA PHE A 202 -44.14 15.87 9.22
C PHE A 202 -45.05 16.81 8.44
N GLU A 203 -44.72 17.17 7.20
CA GLU A 203 -45.55 18.00 6.32
C GLU A 203 -46.91 17.35 6.04
N SER A 204 -46.93 16.07 5.67
CA SER A 204 -48.18 15.33 5.43
C SER A 204 -49.00 15.10 6.70
N SER A 205 -48.36 14.95 7.86
CA SER A 205 -49.03 14.90 9.17
C SER A 205 -49.59 16.26 9.59
N LEU A 206 -48.89 17.35 9.30
CA LEU A 206 -49.32 18.72 9.59
C LEU A 206 -50.55 19.09 8.76
N ALA A 207 -50.49 18.90 7.43
CA ALA A 207 -51.61 19.18 6.53
C ALA A 207 -52.89 18.41 6.92
N LYS A 208 -52.76 17.18 7.42
CA LYS A 208 -53.89 16.40 7.95
C LYS A 208 -54.44 16.94 9.27
N ILE A 209 -53.59 17.48 10.14
CA ILE A 209 -54.02 18.13 11.38
C ILE A 209 -54.72 19.46 11.07
N GLU A 210 -54.22 20.23 10.10
CA GLU A 210 -54.83 21.47 9.61
C GLU A 210 -56.20 21.20 8.97
N GLU A 211 -56.32 20.18 8.12
CA GLU A 211 -57.60 19.74 7.53
C GLU A 211 -58.62 19.34 8.61
N LEU A 212 -58.19 18.65 9.67
CA LEU A 212 -59.05 18.30 10.81
C LEU A 212 -59.44 19.52 11.65
N LEU A 213 -58.54 20.49 11.81
CA LEU A 213 -58.79 21.73 12.55
C LEU A 213 -59.80 22.61 11.80
N GLU A 214 -59.69 22.73 10.48
CA GLU A 214 -60.66 23.48 9.65
C GLU A 214 -62.04 22.82 9.70
N LYS A 215 -62.13 21.49 9.58
CA LYS A 215 -63.40 20.75 9.73
C LYS A 215 -64.03 20.97 11.12
N GLN A 216 -63.22 21.01 12.18
CA GLN A 216 -63.70 21.36 13.52
C GLN A 216 -64.11 22.84 13.63
N HIS A 217 -63.43 23.76 12.94
CA HIS A 217 -63.80 25.18 12.91
C HIS A 217 -65.13 25.41 12.19
N GLU A 218 -65.35 24.73 11.06
CA GLU A 218 -66.64 24.64 10.37
C GLU A 218 -67.73 24.09 11.30
N GLU A 219 -67.48 22.96 11.98
CA GLU A 219 -68.47 22.33 12.88
C GLU A 219 -68.82 23.25 14.05
N ILE A 220 -67.83 23.84 14.71
CA ILE A 220 -68.03 24.83 15.77
C ILE A 220 -68.81 26.05 15.26
N THR A 221 -68.61 26.45 14.00
CA THR A 221 -69.36 27.56 13.37
C THR A 221 -70.81 27.19 13.08
N LYS A 222 -71.06 25.99 12.55
CA LYS A 222 -72.41 25.43 12.35
C LYS A 222 -73.16 25.31 13.68
N LEU A 223 -72.49 24.82 14.74
CA LEU A 223 -73.06 24.72 16.09
C LEU A 223 -73.35 26.09 16.73
N LYS A 224 -72.52 27.12 16.50
CA LYS A 224 -72.82 28.50 16.92
C LYS A 224 -74.08 29.04 16.25
N LEU A 225 -74.24 28.85 14.94
CA LEU A 225 -75.44 29.28 14.21
C LEU A 225 -76.71 28.60 14.75
N VAL A 226 -76.67 27.28 14.97
CA VAL A 226 -77.81 26.54 15.57
C VAL A 226 -78.10 26.99 17.01
N ARG A 227 -77.07 27.29 17.81
CA ARG A 227 -77.23 27.87 19.15
C ARG A 227 -77.96 29.22 19.09
N ASP A 228 -77.58 30.08 18.16
CA ASP A 228 -78.11 31.44 18.06
C ASP A 228 -79.54 31.45 17.49
N GLU A 229 -79.84 30.55 16.55
CA GLU A 229 -81.21 30.31 16.10
C GLU A 229 -82.09 29.75 17.24
N ALA A 230 -81.60 28.76 18.00
CA ALA A 230 -82.31 28.21 19.15
C ALA A 230 -82.53 29.27 20.27
N ALA A 231 -81.57 30.15 20.49
CA ALA A 231 -81.71 31.29 21.40
C ALA A 231 -82.76 32.29 20.90
N ALA A 232 -82.75 32.62 19.61
CA ALA A 232 -83.76 33.48 18.99
C ALA A 232 -85.17 32.87 19.03
N MET A 233 -85.30 31.56 18.78
CA MET A 233 -86.57 30.82 18.94
C MET A 233 -87.06 30.84 20.39
N ARG A 234 -86.17 30.61 21.37
CA ARG A 234 -86.51 30.70 22.80
C ARG A 234 -86.95 32.11 23.20
N LEU A 235 -86.30 33.15 22.71
CA LEU A 235 -86.69 34.55 22.96
C LEU A 235 -88.07 34.86 22.35
N ARG A 236 -88.32 34.45 21.10
CA ARG A 236 -89.64 34.58 20.44
C ARG A 236 -90.73 33.86 21.22
N ALA A 237 -90.49 32.62 21.65
CA ALA A 237 -91.44 31.84 22.44
C ALA A 237 -91.72 32.50 23.80
N THR A 238 -90.69 32.99 24.49
CA THR A 238 -90.82 33.69 25.80
C THR A 238 -91.59 35.01 25.66
N ALA A 239 -91.37 35.76 24.58
CA ALA A 239 -92.13 36.98 24.29
C ALA A 239 -93.60 36.67 23.94
N ALA A 240 -93.86 35.61 23.17
CA ALA A 240 -95.21 35.18 22.82
C ALA A 240 -96.01 34.71 24.05
N THR A 241 -95.40 33.90 24.94
CA THR A 241 -96.07 33.47 26.18
C THR A 241 -96.28 34.62 27.16
N ALA A 242 -95.35 35.58 27.25
CA ALA A 242 -95.55 36.80 28.04
C ALA A 242 -96.70 37.67 27.49
N ALA A 243 -96.80 37.82 26.16
CA ALA A 243 -97.88 38.59 25.52
C ALA A 243 -99.25 37.90 25.63
N GLU A 244 -99.31 36.57 25.61
CA GLU A 244 -100.54 35.81 25.89
C GLU A 244 -100.92 35.91 27.37
N ALA A 245 -99.98 35.78 28.29
CA ALA A 245 -100.21 35.93 29.73
C ALA A 245 -100.72 37.34 30.08
N ALA A 246 -100.17 38.39 29.47
CA ALA A 246 -100.67 39.75 29.60
C ALA A 246 -102.11 39.88 29.09
N ARG A 247 -102.42 39.40 27.88
CA ARG A 247 -103.80 39.41 27.34
C ARG A 247 -104.79 38.61 28.20
N ALA A 248 -104.37 37.49 28.77
CA ALA A 248 -105.18 36.71 29.70
C ALA A 248 -105.45 37.46 31.02
N HIS A 249 -104.42 38.10 31.59
CA HIS A 249 -104.51 38.92 32.79
C HIS A 249 -105.40 40.15 32.59
N ASP A 250 -105.26 40.86 31.47
CA ASP A 250 -106.09 42.01 31.11
C ASP A 250 -107.56 41.60 30.90
N ALA A 251 -107.80 40.44 30.28
CA ALA A 251 -109.15 39.88 30.12
C ALA A 251 -109.76 39.43 31.46
N GLU A 252 -108.96 38.90 32.40
CA GLU A 252 -109.41 38.61 33.75
C GLU A 252 -109.76 39.89 34.53
N HIS A 253 -108.89 40.91 34.45
CA HIS A 253 -109.12 42.24 35.05
C HIS A 253 -110.37 42.93 34.48
N ALA A 254 -110.59 42.88 33.16
CA ALA A 254 -111.80 43.41 32.55
C ALA A 254 -113.06 42.71 33.09
N ARG A 255 -113.07 41.37 33.08
CA ARG A 255 -114.16 40.56 33.67
C ARG A 255 -114.34 40.85 35.16
N ALA A 256 -113.27 41.15 35.90
CA ALA A 256 -113.32 41.48 37.32
C ALA A 256 -113.91 42.87 37.57
N ALA A 257 -113.56 43.86 36.74
CA ALA A 257 -114.14 45.19 36.75
C ALA A 257 -115.64 45.16 36.40
N GLU A 258 -116.05 44.38 35.40
CA GLU A 258 -117.46 44.13 35.07
C GLU A 258 -118.21 43.50 36.27
N ARG A 259 -117.66 42.42 36.85
CA ARG A 259 -118.22 41.78 38.06
C ARG A 259 -118.37 42.77 39.22
N ALA A 260 -117.37 43.61 39.46
CA ALA A 260 -117.39 44.64 40.51
C ALA A 260 -118.44 45.73 40.21
N TYR A 261 -118.54 46.20 38.97
CA TYR A 261 -119.53 47.19 38.54
C TYR A 261 -120.97 46.67 38.71
N TYR A 262 -121.26 45.45 38.25
CA TYR A 262 -122.58 44.83 38.45
C TYR A 262 -122.86 44.53 39.92
N ALA A 263 -121.86 44.12 40.72
CA ALA A 263 -122.00 43.95 42.15
C ALA A 263 -122.34 45.27 42.86
N GLN A 264 -121.60 46.35 42.58
CA GLN A 264 -121.90 47.69 43.10
C GLN A 264 -123.32 48.11 42.70
N ARG A 265 -123.70 47.94 41.43
CA ARG A 265 -125.03 48.35 40.95
C ARG A 265 -126.17 47.52 41.55
N PHE A 266 -125.91 46.25 41.87
CA PHE A 266 -126.82 45.40 42.64
C PHE A 266 -126.90 45.85 44.10
N GLU A 267 -125.78 46.19 44.75
CA GLU A 267 -125.80 46.74 46.10
C GLU A 267 -126.48 48.11 46.18
N GLU A 268 -126.31 48.98 45.19
CA GLU A 268 -127.02 50.26 45.08
C GLU A 268 -128.52 50.02 45.03
N ARG A 269 -129.00 49.18 44.11
CA ARG A 269 -130.42 48.80 44.04
C ARG A 269 -130.90 48.08 45.29
N ARG A 270 -130.06 47.27 45.94
CA ARG A 270 -130.38 46.64 47.22
C ARG A 270 -130.53 47.69 48.32
N ARG A 271 -129.65 48.70 48.40
CA ARG A 271 -129.75 49.82 49.36
C ARG A 271 -130.96 50.71 49.07
N GLU A 272 -131.34 50.89 47.81
CA GLU A 272 -132.57 51.59 47.41
C GLU A 272 -133.82 50.79 47.78
N LEU A 273 -133.86 49.49 47.48
CA LEU A 273 -134.93 48.59 47.87
C LEU A 273 -135.04 48.47 49.39
N GLU A 274 -133.93 48.41 50.13
CA GLU A 274 -133.90 48.36 51.59
C GLU A 274 -134.41 49.70 52.20
N LYS A 275 -134.15 50.85 51.56
CA LYS A 275 -134.75 52.14 51.93
C LYS A 275 -136.26 52.21 51.63
N LEU A 276 -136.72 51.52 50.59
CA LEU A 276 -138.15 51.42 50.23
C LEU A 276 -138.87 50.42 51.14
N GLU A 277 -138.28 49.26 51.43
CA GLU A 277 -138.74 48.24 52.37
C GLU A 277 -138.92 48.85 53.76
N LYS A 278 -137.89 49.54 54.29
CA LYS A 278 -137.94 50.31 55.55
C LYS A 278 -138.94 51.48 55.54
N ARG A 279 -139.56 51.80 54.40
CA ARG A 279 -140.63 52.81 54.26
C ARG A 279 -142.01 52.19 54.03
N ILE A 280 -142.11 50.93 53.60
CA ILE A 280 -143.35 50.33 53.10
C ILE A 280 -143.79 49.09 53.92
N PHE A 281 -142.87 48.26 54.46
CA PHE A 281 -143.26 47.03 55.18
C PHE A 281 -142.37 46.68 56.39
N PRO A 282 -142.98 46.52 57.60
CA PRO A 282 -142.45 45.67 58.67
C PRO A 282 -142.54 44.17 58.30
N PRO A 283 -141.73 43.28 58.91
CA PRO A 283 -141.47 41.95 58.33
C PRO A 283 -142.44 40.83 58.74
N ALA A 284 -142.99 40.10 57.77
CA ALA A 284 -143.55 38.74 57.97
C ALA A 284 -143.63 37.84 56.70
N VAL A 285 -142.79 36.81 56.66
CA VAL A 285 -143.11 35.38 56.40
C VAL A 285 -144.02 34.95 55.20
N ARG A 286 -143.40 34.33 54.15
CA ARG A 286 -143.73 33.07 53.37
C ARG A 286 -145.17 32.89 52.78
N PRO A 287 -145.50 31.85 51.94
CA PRO A 287 -144.71 30.80 51.24
C PRO A 287 -144.81 30.84 49.68
N VAL A 288 -143.88 30.28 48.90
CA VAL A 288 -143.86 28.92 48.24
C VAL A 288 -145.10 28.49 47.41
N ARG A 289 -145.00 28.60 46.06
CA ARG A 289 -145.52 27.71 44.98
C ARG A 289 -144.93 28.20 43.62
N GLN A 290 -144.49 27.45 42.58
CA GLN A 290 -144.39 26.02 42.18
C GLN A 290 -145.41 25.52 41.11
N GLU A 291 -144.88 24.87 40.04
CA GLU A 291 -145.58 24.26 38.88
C GLU A 291 -146.08 25.27 37.81
N SER A 292 -146.26 24.95 36.51
CA SER A 292 -146.16 23.65 35.81
C SER A 292 -145.74 23.75 34.32
N THR A 293 -145.21 22.62 33.81
CA THR A 293 -145.25 22.06 32.43
C THR A 293 -145.73 22.88 31.22
N GLY A 294 -145.01 22.75 30.10
CA GLY A 294 -145.52 22.99 28.74
C GLY A 294 -144.67 22.31 27.66
N SER A 295 -145.07 21.12 27.21
CA SER A 295 -144.45 20.39 26.09
C SER A 295 -145.50 20.11 25.03
N MET A 296 -145.16 20.34 23.75
CA MET A 296 -145.86 19.80 22.59
C MET A 296 -144.91 19.88 21.39
N GLU A 297 -144.77 18.77 20.65
CA GLU A 297 -144.10 18.72 19.35
C GLU A 297 -145.12 19.00 18.23
N GLU A 298 -144.65 19.31 17.02
CA GLU A 298 -144.96 18.60 15.75
C GLU A 298 -144.56 19.45 14.52
N PRO A 299 -144.35 18.83 13.33
CA PRO A 299 -143.54 19.42 12.25
C PRO A 299 -144.34 20.10 11.13
N MET A 300 -143.64 20.81 10.24
CA MET A 300 -144.04 21.01 8.84
C MET A 300 -142.86 20.78 7.90
N ALA A 301 -143.16 20.44 6.64
CA ALA A 301 -142.25 19.75 5.74
C ALA A 301 -141.67 20.63 4.61
N GLU A 302 -140.48 20.23 4.17
CA GLU A 302 -140.04 20.20 2.76
C GLU A 302 -140.35 21.41 1.85
N GLU A 303 -139.45 22.40 1.88
CA GLU A 303 -138.91 22.92 0.62
C GLU A 303 -137.52 22.31 0.39
N ILE A 304 -137.20 21.91 -0.84
CA ILE A 304 -135.90 21.32 -1.21
C ILE A 304 -134.85 22.42 -1.31
N SER A 305 -134.41 22.92 -0.16
CA SER A 305 -133.30 23.84 0.00
C SER A 305 -132.00 23.25 -0.56
N PRO A 306 -131.06 24.07 -1.08
CA PRO A 306 -129.70 23.63 -1.43
C PRO A 306 -128.99 22.84 -0.32
N ALA A 307 -129.37 23.05 0.95
CA ALA A 307 -128.90 22.27 2.09
C ALA A 307 -129.19 20.76 1.94
N GLN A 308 -130.37 20.37 1.45
CA GLN A 308 -130.70 18.95 1.23
C GLN A 308 -129.88 18.34 0.10
N GLN A 309 -129.57 19.11 -0.96
CA GLN A 309 -128.70 18.63 -2.04
C GLN A 309 -127.25 18.47 -1.58
N MET A 310 -126.76 19.38 -0.72
CA MET A 310 -125.44 19.23 -0.10
C MET A 310 -125.40 18.02 0.85
N GLU A 311 -126.42 17.82 1.67
CA GLU A 311 -126.56 16.64 2.55
C GLU A 311 -126.56 15.33 1.73
N ASP A 312 -127.31 15.27 0.63
CA ASP A 312 -127.40 14.10 -0.24
C ASP A 312 -126.08 13.82 -1.00
N ILE A 313 -125.25 14.83 -1.24
CA ILE A 313 -123.85 14.68 -1.70
C ILE A 313 -122.95 14.22 -0.55
N PHE A 314 -123.13 14.78 0.65
CA PHE A 314 -122.31 14.46 1.81
C PHE A 314 -122.50 13.01 2.26
N GLN A 315 -123.73 12.50 2.30
CA GLN A 315 -124.03 11.10 2.58
C GLN A 315 -123.44 10.15 1.53
N LYS A 316 -123.33 10.57 0.27
CA LYS A 316 -122.61 9.79 -0.76
C LYS A 316 -121.10 9.80 -0.50
N LEU A 317 -120.54 10.93 -0.08
CA LEU A 317 -119.14 11.03 0.35
C LEU A 317 -118.84 10.12 1.57
N MET A 318 -119.71 10.11 2.57
CA MET A 318 -119.64 9.23 3.75
C MET A 318 -119.68 7.75 3.35
N LYS A 319 -120.63 7.36 2.48
CA LYS A 319 -120.74 5.98 1.96
C LYS A 319 -119.50 5.56 1.14
N LEU A 320 -118.92 6.46 0.35
CA LEU A 320 -117.71 6.20 -0.45
C LEU A 320 -116.41 6.17 0.39
N THR A 321 -116.35 6.91 1.49
CA THR A 321 -115.19 6.92 2.40
C THR A 321 -115.29 5.88 3.52
N GLY A 322 -116.45 5.25 3.71
CA GLY A 322 -116.69 4.22 4.73
C GLY A 322 -116.83 4.80 6.14
N VAL A 323 -117.33 6.03 6.28
CA VAL A 323 -117.28 6.84 7.50
C VAL A 323 -118.69 7.27 7.92
N THR A 324 -118.97 7.24 9.23
CA THR A 324 -120.30 7.52 9.81
C THR A 324 -120.49 8.92 10.37
N GLU A 325 -119.44 9.74 10.45
CA GLU A 325 -119.48 11.12 10.97
C GLU A 325 -118.88 12.11 9.97
N PRO A 326 -119.46 13.33 9.80
CA PRO A 326 -119.04 14.22 8.73
C PRO A 326 -117.64 14.80 8.91
N GLU A 327 -117.22 15.08 10.15
CA GLU A 327 -115.89 15.62 10.46
C GLU A 327 -114.78 14.63 10.08
N GLN A 328 -114.99 13.34 10.37
CA GLN A 328 -114.06 12.26 10.01
C GLN A 328 -113.84 12.16 8.49
N VAL A 329 -114.83 12.49 7.65
CA VAL A 329 -114.69 12.52 6.19
C VAL A 329 -113.69 13.60 5.77
N PHE A 330 -113.78 14.79 6.38
CA PHE A 330 -112.85 15.89 6.11
C PHE A 330 -111.42 15.54 6.52
N ASP A 331 -111.23 14.92 7.69
CA ASP A 331 -109.90 14.48 8.15
C ASP A 331 -109.31 13.35 7.28
N ARG A 332 -110.12 12.45 6.72
CA ARG A 332 -109.67 11.47 5.71
C ARG A 332 -109.13 12.15 4.46
N PHE A 333 -109.87 13.10 3.88
CA PHE A 333 -109.41 13.85 2.70
C PHE A 333 -108.21 14.75 3.01
N ARG A 334 -108.15 15.34 4.21
CA ARG A 334 -107.00 16.10 4.69
C ARG A 334 -105.75 15.23 4.78
N GLY A 335 -105.84 14.09 5.45
CA GLY A 335 -104.74 13.12 5.57
C GLY A 335 -104.31 12.53 4.22
N GLN A 336 -105.25 12.29 3.31
CA GLN A 336 -104.96 11.87 1.93
C GLN A 336 -104.20 12.96 1.16
N ARG A 337 -104.62 14.23 1.28
CA ARG A 337 -103.93 15.38 0.67
C ARG A 337 -102.52 15.57 1.25
N GLU A 338 -102.38 15.55 2.57
CA GLU A 338 -101.08 15.68 3.24
C GLU A 338 -100.14 14.50 2.90
N THR A 339 -100.68 13.29 2.76
CA THR A 339 -99.93 12.12 2.26
C THR A 339 -99.52 12.29 0.80
N SER A 340 -100.42 12.77 -0.07
CA SER A 340 -100.13 13.05 -1.48
C SER A 340 -99.05 14.13 -1.64
N THR A 341 -99.11 15.21 -0.86
CA THR A 341 -98.06 16.24 -0.82
C THR A 341 -96.73 15.68 -0.32
N ARG A 342 -96.73 14.82 0.72
CA ARG A 342 -95.51 14.17 1.21
C ARG A 342 -94.91 13.20 0.19
N LEU A 343 -95.73 12.44 -0.53
CA LEU A 343 -95.28 11.54 -1.59
C LEU A 343 -94.71 12.32 -2.78
N GLY A 344 -95.35 13.41 -3.20
CA GLY A 344 -94.83 14.30 -4.25
C GLY A 344 -93.49 14.93 -3.86
N TYR A 345 -93.36 15.42 -2.62
CA TYR A 345 -92.08 15.93 -2.09
C TYR A 345 -91.00 14.84 -2.07
N LEU A 346 -91.34 13.63 -1.60
CA LEU A 346 -90.38 12.52 -1.56
C LEU A 346 -89.93 12.11 -2.96
N GLN A 347 -90.88 11.96 -3.90
CA GLN A 347 -90.60 11.67 -5.31
C GLN A 347 -89.66 12.72 -5.90
N GLN A 348 -90.00 14.01 -5.78
CA GLN A 348 -89.19 15.12 -6.28
C GLN A 348 -87.78 15.14 -5.65
N THR A 349 -87.67 14.84 -4.34
CA THR A 349 -86.38 14.74 -3.66
C THR A 349 -85.55 13.59 -4.21
N THR A 350 -86.14 12.39 -4.36
CA THR A 350 -85.43 11.22 -4.94
C THR A 350 -85.08 11.40 -6.42
N GLU A 351 -85.87 12.17 -7.17
CA GLU A 351 -85.59 12.49 -8.57
C GLU A 351 -84.43 13.49 -8.70
N GLN A 352 -84.38 14.51 -7.84
CA GLN A 352 -83.24 15.43 -7.74
C GLN A 352 -81.95 14.74 -7.25
N GLU A 353 -82.08 13.82 -6.30
CA GLU A 353 -80.95 13.01 -5.81
C GLU A 353 -80.44 12.06 -6.90
N LYS A 354 -81.34 11.37 -7.63
CA LYS A 354 -81.01 10.55 -8.79
C LYS A 354 -80.26 11.36 -9.86
N LEU A 355 -80.76 12.53 -10.24
CA LEU A 355 -80.13 13.38 -11.25
C LEU A 355 -78.71 13.79 -10.82
N ARG A 356 -78.52 14.20 -9.56
CA ARG A 356 -77.18 14.51 -9.02
C ARG A 356 -76.24 13.29 -8.99
N LEU A 357 -76.76 12.10 -8.74
CA LEU A 357 -75.98 10.86 -8.82
C LEU A 357 -75.59 10.52 -10.26
N GLU A 358 -76.45 10.78 -11.24
CA GLU A 358 -76.13 10.62 -12.67
C GLU A 358 -75.14 11.69 -13.17
N GLU A 359 -75.25 12.93 -12.70
CA GLU A 359 -74.27 14.02 -12.94
C GLU A 359 -72.89 13.69 -12.34
N THR A 360 -72.84 13.25 -11.08
CA THR A 360 -71.56 12.89 -10.43
C THR A 360 -70.96 11.61 -11.00
N GLN A 361 -71.78 10.62 -11.38
CA GLN A 361 -71.30 9.42 -12.09
C GLN A 361 -70.68 9.78 -13.44
N THR A 362 -71.33 10.62 -14.24
CA THR A 362 -70.81 11.03 -15.56
C THR A 362 -69.55 11.89 -15.44
N ALA A 363 -69.48 12.78 -14.45
CA ALA A 363 -68.27 13.53 -14.14
C ALA A 363 -67.09 12.62 -13.75
N LEU A 364 -67.29 11.67 -12.82
CA LEU A 364 -66.26 10.72 -12.39
C LEU A 364 -65.82 9.77 -13.52
N MET A 365 -66.73 9.38 -14.41
CA MET A 365 -66.37 8.60 -15.60
C MET A 365 -65.48 9.41 -16.56
N ALA A 366 -65.82 10.68 -16.83
CA ALA A 366 -65.00 11.56 -17.66
C ALA A 366 -63.61 11.83 -17.05
N GLU A 367 -63.53 11.95 -15.72
CA GLU A 367 -62.27 12.11 -14.98
C GLU A 367 -61.40 10.84 -15.07
N LEU A 368 -61.98 9.65 -14.90
CA LEU A 368 -61.29 8.37 -15.07
C LEU A 368 -60.80 8.13 -16.51
N GLU A 369 -61.57 8.54 -17.52
CA GLU A 369 -61.13 8.53 -18.91
C GLU A 369 -59.98 9.52 -19.13
N GLY A 370 -60.07 10.73 -18.57
CA GLY A 370 -58.99 11.73 -18.56
C GLY A 370 -57.68 11.19 -17.98
N TYR A 371 -57.72 10.59 -16.78
CA TYR A 371 -56.55 9.94 -16.16
C TYR A 371 -55.99 8.79 -16.99
N LYS A 372 -56.86 8.00 -17.64
CA LYS A 372 -56.43 6.90 -18.52
C LYS A 372 -55.67 7.43 -19.74
N PHE A 373 -56.13 8.51 -20.37
CA PHE A 373 -55.43 9.10 -21.52
C PHE A 373 -54.16 9.85 -21.12
N ALA A 374 -54.17 10.60 -20.01
CA ALA A 374 -52.97 11.24 -19.46
C ALA A 374 -51.88 10.20 -19.16
N SER A 375 -52.21 9.14 -18.41
CA SER A 375 -51.24 8.09 -18.06
C SER A 375 -50.76 7.27 -19.27
N VAL A 376 -51.42 7.31 -20.42
CA VAL A 376 -50.88 6.77 -21.68
C VAL A 376 -49.92 7.78 -22.30
N LYS A 377 -50.36 9.04 -22.47
CA LYS A 377 -49.53 10.12 -23.03
C LYS A 377 -48.19 10.28 -22.31
N ASP A 378 -48.19 10.30 -20.98
CA ASP A 378 -46.96 10.45 -20.17
C ASP A 378 -45.98 9.27 -20.38
N LYS A 379 -46.49 8.07 -20.71
CA LYS A 379 -45.66 6.90 -21.04
C LYS A 379 -45.15 6.94 -22.46
N ASP A 380 -45.96 7.38 -23.41
CA ASP A 380 -45.57 7.50 -24.82
C ASP A 380 -44.50 8.58 -24.98
N GLU A 381 -44.70 9.76 -24.38
CA GLU A 381 -43.70 10.85 -24.37
C GLU A 381 -42.40 10.42 -23.67
N GLY A 382 -42.48 9.76 -22.50
CA GLY A 382 -41.29 9.20 -21.84
C GLY A 382 -40.61 8.07 -22.63
N GLN A 383 -41.34 7.31 -23.44
CA GLN A 383 -40.78 6.28 -24.30
C GLN A 383 -40.08 6.87 -25.53
N ASP A 384 -40.58 7.98 -26.08
CA ASP A 384 -39.95 8.72 -27.16
C ASP A 384 -38.69 9.46 -26.67
N GLU A 385 -38.71 10.07 -25.49
CA GLU A 385 -37.50 10.60 -24.83
C GLU A 385 -36.42 9.50 -24.65
N ILE A 386 -36.81 8.31 -24.17
CA ILE A 386 -35.92 7.15 -24.04
C ILE A 386 -35.40 6.64 -25.39
N GLN A 387 -36.17 6.77 -26.49
CA GLN A 387 -35.71 6.42 -27.83
C GLN A 387 -34.72 7.45 -28.38
N ASN A 388 -34.98 8.74 -28.19
CA ASN A 388 -34.09 9.82 -28.60
C ASN A 388 -32.73 9.73 -27.88
N LEU A 389 -32.73 9.56 -26.55
CA LEU A 389 -31.50 9.37 -25.77
C LEU A 389 -30.72 8.10 -26.20
N LYS A 390 -31.40 7.03 -26.61
CA LYS A 390 -30.73 5.83 -27.15
C LYS A 390 -30.12 6.06 -28.54
N ALA A 391 -30.71 6.92 -29.36
CA ALA A 391 -30.14 7.30 -30.65
C ALA A 391 -28.88 8.16 -30.44
N GLU A 392 -28.97 9.18 -29.58
CA GLU A 392 -27.86 10.07 -29.22
C GLU A 392 -26.68 9.32 -28.58
N ILE A 393 -26.95 8.43 -27.61
CA ILE A 393 -25.92 7.55 -27.02
C ILE A 393 -25.24 6.69 -28.11
N LYS A 394 -26.01 6.13 -29.05
CA LYS A 394 -25.45 5.30 -30.12
C LYS A 394 -24.62 6.11 -31.12
N GLU A 395 -25.00 7.35 -31.40
CA GLU A 395 -24.23 8.25 -32.29
C GLU A 395 -22.89 8.63 -31.64
N GLU A 396 -22.87 8.96 -30.34
CA GLU A 396 -21.63 9.24 -29.61
C GLU A 396 -20.80 7.98 -29.32
N GLU A 397 -21.41 6.79 -29.17
CA GLU A 397 -20.69 5.51 -29.18
C GLU A 397 -19.97 5.32 -30.51
N GLU A 398 -20.63 5.52 -31.66
CA GLU A 398 -20.00 5.42 -32.99
C GLU A 398 -18.92 6.49 -33.24
N ALA A 399 -19.10 7.71 -32.72
CA ALA A 399 -18.10 8.78 -32.80
C ALA A 399 -16.87 8.49 -31.92
N HIS A 400 -17.06 8.02 -30.68
CA HIS A 400 -15.98 7.55 -29.81
C HIS A 400 -15.21 6.40 -30.45
N ASP A 401 -15.92 5.42 -31.03
CA ASP A 401 -15.33 4.28 -31.71
C ASP A 401 -14.47 4.70 -32.92
N LEU A 402 -14.82 5.80 -33.61
CA LEU A 402 -14.01 6.37 -34.68
C LEU A 402 -12.74 7.04 -34.15
N ILE A 403 -12.88 7.92 -33.15
CA ILE A 403 -11.75 8.63 -32.52
C ILE A 403 -10.74 7.65 -31.90
N GLN A 404 -11.22 6.55 -31.28
CA GLN A 404 -10.32 5.52 -30.74
C GLN A 404 -9.54 4.80 -31.85
N LYS A 405 -10.16 4.50 -33.01
CA LYS A 405 -9.46 3.91 -34.16
C LYS A 405 -8.42 4.87 -34.76
N GLU A 406 -8.68 6.17 -34.76
CA GLU A 406 -7.69 7.17 -35.15
C GLU A 406 -6.53 7.22 -34.14
N LEU A 407 -6.80 7.19 -32.84
CA LEU A 407 -5.78 7.15 -31.79
C LEU A 407 -4.90 5.91 -31.89
N GLU A 408 -5.48 4.72 -32.00
CA GLU A 408 -4.76 3.45 -32.20
C GLU A 408 -3.89 3.48 -33.47
N GLY A 409 -4.38 4.12 -34.54
CA GLY A 409 -3.62 4.39 -35.76
C GLY A 409 -2.42 5.31 -35.55
N LEU A 410 -2.59 6.40 -34.79
CA LEU A 410 -1.53 7.34 -34.44
C LEU A 410 -0.47 6.70 -33.53
N GLU A 411 -0.88 5.93 -32.51
CA GLU A 411 0.06 5.21 -31.63
C GLU A 411 0.89 4.18 -32.39
N SER A 412 0.26 3.42 -33.29
CA SER A 412 0.94 2.47 -34.19
C SER A 412 1.96 3.17 -35.10
N PHE A 413 1.57 4.32 -35.69
CA PHE A 413 2.47 5.13 -36.53
C PHE A 413 3.65 5.72 -35.73
N LEU A 414 3.41 6.23 -34.52
CA LEU A 414 4.48 6.72 -33.63
C LEU A 414 5.44 5.62 -33.21
N LEU A 415 4.94 4.40 -32.95
CA LEU A 415 5.78 3.23 -32.65
C LEU A 415 6.64 2.82 -33.86
N GLU A 416 6.11 2.92 -35.08
CA GLU A 416 6.89 2.71 -36.32
C GLU A 416 7.94 3.81 -36.53
N MET A 417 7.61 5.09 -36.30
CA MET A 417 8.59 6.18 -36.31
C MET A 417 9.71 5.94 -35.29
N LYS A 418 9.36 5.54 -34.05
CA LYS A 418 10.33 5.21 -32.99
C LYS A 418 11.26 4.07 -33.42
N ARG A 419 10.71 3.02 -34.06
CA ARG A 419 11.48 1.89 -34.60
C ARG A 419 12.48 2.34 -35.67
N LEU A 420 12.03 3.12 -36.65
CA LEU A 420 12.88 3.64 -37.72
C LEU A 420 14.01 4.55 -37.19
N LEU A 421 13.73 5.39 -36.20
CA LEU A 421 14.75 6.24 -35.56
C LEU A 421 15.78 5.42 -34.76
N TYR A 422 15.34 4.35 -34.08
CA TYR A 422 16.23 3.43 -33.36
C TYR A 422 17.12 2.63 -34.33
N ASP A 423 16.57 2.14 -35.44
CA ASP A 423 17.35 1.47 -36.50
C ASP A 423 18.36 2.44 -37.15
N LEU A 424 18.01 3.71 -37.34
CA LEU A 424 18.96 4.75 -37.80
C LEU A 424 20.07 5.01 -36.78
N CYS A 425 19.76 5.10 -35.48
CA CYS A 425 20.75 5.22 -34.42
C CYS A 425 21.76 4.06 -34.42
N LYS A 426 21.27 2.84 -34.63
CA LYS A 426 22.05 1.60 -34.70
C LYS A 426 22.97 1.54 -35.92
N MET A 427 22.53 2.05 -37.08
CA MET A 427 23.41 2.20 -38.25
C MET A 427 24.61 3.13 -38.00
N LEU A 428 24.54 4.00 -36.98
CA LEU A 428 25.62 4.87 -36.53
C LEU A 428 26.41 4.33 -35.32
N ASP A 429 26.25 3.07 -34.90
CA ASP A 429 26.98 2.47 -33.76
C ASP A 429 28.51 2.55 -33.89
N VAL A 430 29.04 2.67 -35.11
CA VAL A 430 30.48 2.89 -35.42
C VAL A 430 31.03 4.17 -34.74
N VAL A 431 30.15 5.09 -34.33
CA VAL A 431 30.54 6.32 -33.62
C VAL A 431 30.88 6.05 -32.15
N GLY A 432 30.23 5.07 -31.50
CA GLY A 432 30.49 4.61 -30.13
C GLY A 432 29.95 5.48 -28.99
N GLU A 433 29.66 6.76 -29.22
CA GLU A 433 29.20 7.71 -28.20
C GLU A 433 28.09 8.65 -28.73
N PRO A 434 27.05 8.98 -27.93
CA PRO A 434 26.72 8.41 -26.63
C PRO A 434 26.19 6.97 -26.74
N ALA A 435 25.97 6.34 -25.58
CA ALA A 435 25.29 5.05 -25.48
C ALA A 435 23.87 5.15 -26.07
N MET A 436 23.34 4.01 -26.55
CA MET A 436 21.99 3.92 -27.09
C MET A 436 20.98 3.86 -25.93
N PRO A 437 19.85 4.61 -25.98
CA PRO A 437 18.78 4.50 -24.99
C PRO A 437 18.17 3.09 -24.97
N GLU A 438 17.59 2.70 -23.83
CA GLU A 438 16.89 1.41 -23.73
C GLU A 438 15.60 1.45 -24.56
N TRP A 439 15.31 0.39 -25.31
CA TRP A 439 14.06 0.30 -26.09
C TRP A 439 12.86 0.11 -25.15
N THR A 440 12.24 1.23 -24.77
CA THR A 440 10.95 1.27 -24.08
C THR A 440 9.80 1.03 -25.06
N ALA A 441 8.78 0.27 -24.64
CA ALA A 441 7.61 -0.02 -25.48
C ALA A 441 6.66 1.18 -25.66
N GLU A 442 6.84 2.23 -24.86
CA GLU A 442 5.98 3.42 -24.82
C GLU A 442 6.32 4.39 -25.98
N ALA A 443 5.31 4.83 -26.74
CA ALA A 443 5.49 5.62 -27.95
C ALA A 443 5.97 7.08 -27.70
N CYS A 444 5.89 7.57 -26.47
CA CYS A 444 6.21 8.97 -26.13
C CYS A 444 7.71 9.31 -26.22
N ASP A 445 8.59 8.33 -25.98
CA ASP A 445 10.03 8.55 -25.83
C ASP A 445 10.78 8.57 -27.17
N ILE A 446 10.38 9.51 -28.04
CA ILE A 446 11.01 9.77 -29.34
C ILE A 446 12.11 10.86 -29.21
N GLN A 447 11.99 11.75 -28.21
CA GLN A 447 12.90 12.88 -28.05
C GLN A 447 14.31 12.46 -27.63
N GLU A 448 14.47 11.49 -26.71
CA GLU A 448 15.81 11.03 -26.31
C GLU A 448 16.55 10.32 -27.47
N ILE A 449 15.82 9.52 -28.24
CA ILE A 449 16.35 8.84 -29.44
C ILE A 449 16.80 9.87 -30.49
N LEU A 450 16.04 10.95 -30.71
CA LEU A 450 16.43 12.03 -31.62
C LEU A 450 17.69 12.78 -31.16
N VAL A 451 17.83 13.08 -29.86
CA VAL A 451 19.05 13.71 -29.30
C VAL A 451 20.27 12.82 -29.52
N VAL A 452 20.14 11.51 -29.30
CA VAL A 452 21.23 10.54 -29.56
C VAL A 452 21.53 10.42 -31.06
N LEU A 453 20.52 10.42 -31.93
CA LEU A 453 20.69 10.39 -33.38
C LEU A 453 21.49 11.60 -33.88
N THR A 454 21.08 12.81 -33.51
CA THR A 454 21.76 14.06 -33.87
C THR A 454 23.20 14.07 -33.36
N THR A 455 23.43 13.74 -32.08
CA THR A 455 24.77 13.71 -31.49
C THR A 455 25.70 12.71 -32.18
N ARG A 456 25.18 11.54 -32.58
CA ARG A 456 25.93 10.54 -33.34
C ARG A 456 26.21 11.00 -34.77
N PHE A 457 25.25 11.65 -35.43
CA PHE A 457 25.40 12.17 -36.79
C PHE A 457 26.47 13.28 -36.87
N GLU A 458 26.43 14.26 -35.96
CA GLU A 458 27.45 15.32 -35.87
C GLU A 458 28.86 14.73 -35.65
N LYS A 459 29.00 13.77 -34.73
CA LYS A 459 30.27 13.05 -34.51
C LYS A 459 30.70 12.20 -35.70
N ALA A 460 29.77 11.66 -36.49
CA ALA A 460 30.09 10.95 -37.73
C ALA A 460 30.61 11.91 -38.80
N GLN A 461 29.96 13.06 -38.98
CA GLN A 461 30.38 14.10 -39.91
C GLN A 461 31.79 14.63 -39.58
N ALA A 462 32.05 14.98 -38.32
CA ALA A 462 33.39 15.42 -37.88
C ALA A 462 34.48 14.34 -38.07
N LYS A 463 34.13 13.04 -37.94
CA LYS A 463 35.03 11.93 -38.27
C LYS A 463 35.33 11.87 -39.78
N VAL A 464 34.36 12.13 -40.65
CA VAL A 464 34.57 12.19 -42.11
C VAL A 464 35.43 13.38 -42.51
N GLU A 465 35.16 14.57 -41.98
CA GLU A 465 35.92 15.79 -42.24
C GLU A 465 37.40 15.62 -41.83
N THR A 466 37.66 15.09 -40.63
CA THR A 466 39.04 14.81 -40.15
C THR A 466 39.73 13.61 -40.83
N ILE A 467 39.05 12.91 -41.75
CA ILE A 467 39.65 11.92 -42.66
C ILE A 467 39.93 12.57 -44.03
N GLY A 468 39.06 13.47 -44.50
CA GLY A 468 39.28 14.25 -45.71
C GLY A 468 40.58 15.05 -45.69
N ASP A 469 40.81 15.83 -44.64
CA ASP A 469 42.05 16.62 -44.47
C ASP A 469 43.32 15.75 -44.49
N LYS A 470 43.26 14.56 -43.90
CA LYS A 470 44.41 13.64 -43.81
C LYS A 470 44.76 12.98 -45.14
N HIS A 471 43.88 13.03 -46.14
CA HIS A 471 44.12 12.43 -47.44
C HIS A 471 44.92 13.34 -48.40
N ILE A 472 45.25 14.57 -47.98
CA ILE A 472 45.99 15.57 -48.77
C ILE A 472 47.51 15.59 -48.47
N SER A 473 47.97 15.06 -47.33
CA SER A 473 49.33 15.32 -46.81
C SER A 473 50.26 14.09 -46.66
N HIS A 474 50.73 13.53 -47.76
CA HIS A 474 52.01 12.81 -47.90
C HIS A 474 52.32 12.72 -49.42
N VAL A 475 53.55 12.89 -49.94
CA VAL A 475 54.90 12.73 -49.39
C VAL A 475 55.88 13.74 -50.04
N PHE A 476 56.80 14.37 -49.27
CA PHE A 476 58.20 14.54 -49.71
C PHE A 476 59.18 14.80 -48.55
N ILE A 477 60.48 14.53 -48.77
CA ILE A 477 61.59 14.68 -47.80
C ILE A 477 62.79 15.32 -48.53
N PRO A 478 63.44 16.35 -47.96
CA PRO A 478 64.91 16.35 -47.96
C PRO A 478 65.52 16.85 -46.63
N SER A 479 66.85 16.76 -46.53
CA SER A 479 67.60 16.78 -45.26
C SER A 479 68.57 17.96 -45.10
N ASN A 480 69.11 18.08 -43.87
CA ASN A 480 70.45 18.55 -43.49
C ASN A 480 70.72 20.04 -43.12
N THR A 481 71.68 20.14 -42.19
CA THR A 481 72.64 21.23 -41.87
C THR A 481 72.41 22.16 -40.66
N THR A 482 73.38 22.04 -39.74
CA THR A 482 74.15 23.08 -39.04
C THR A 482 73.66 23.82 -37.78
N SER A 483 74.52 23.73 -36.74
CA SER A 483 74.92 24.75 -35.75
C SER A 483 73.89 25.51 -34.89
N GLY A 484 74.04 25.41 -33.56
CA GLY A 484 73.64 26.49 -32.64
C GLY A 484 73.31 26.08 -31.19
N ALA A 485 74.23 26.31 -30.26
CA ALA A 485 73.94 26.60 -28.83
C ALA A 485 74.45 28.03 -28.57
N PRO A 486 73.78 28.87 -27.75
CA PRO A 486 73.64 28.73 -26.28
C PRO A 486 72.16 28.62 -25.84
N SER A 487 71.74 28.35 -24.58
CA SER A 487 72.22 28.65 -23.21
C SER A 487 71.84 30.04 -22.66
N VAL A 488 71.58 30.09 -21.33
CA VAL A 488 71.26 31.26 -20.48
C VAL A 488 69.87 31.90 -20.71
N ALA A 489 69.11 32.40 -19.72
CA ALA A 489 68.82 32.02 -18.32
C ALA A 489 67.73 32.99 -17.78
N ASN A 490 67.18 32.72 -16.58
CA ASN A 490 66.61 33.73 -15.64
C ASN A 490 65.31 34.48 -16.07
N MET A 491 64.39 34.90 -15.20
CA MET A 491 64.24 34.92 -13.72
C MET A 491 62.73 34.73 -13.40
N SER A 492 62.31 34.01 -12.34
CA SER A 492 61.93 34.54 -11.00
C SER A 492 60.72 35.48 -10.96
N ALA A 493 59.77 35.43 -10.01
CA ALA A 493 59.33 34.42 -9.03
C ALA A 493 58.08 34.96 -8.29
N ARG A 494 57.39 34.13 -7.49
CA ARG A 494 57.22 34.31 -6.02
C ARG A 494 55.97 33.60 -5.47
N SER A 495 56.20 32.70 -4.51
CA SER A 495 55.16 31.99 -3.76
C SER A 495 54.76 32.73 -2.48
N HIS A 496 53.55 32.46 -1.96
CA HIS A 496 53.17 32.55 -0.55
C HIS A 496 51.90 31.67 -0.32
N SER A 497 51.66 30.95 0.79
CA SER A 497 52.54 30.26 1.75
C SER A 497 51.71 29.52 2.83
N SER A 498 52.04 28.26 3.18
CA SER A 498 51.70 27.54 4.45
C SER A 498 50.19 27.30 4.78
N GLN A 499 49.72 26.39 5.65
CA GLN A 499 50.18 25.12 6.31
C GLN A 499 48.87 24.36 6.74
N LYS A 500 48.80 23.17 7.39
CA LYS A 500 49.77 22.28 8.07
C LYS A 500 49.37 20.78 7.92
N GLU A 501 50.20 19.86 8.40
CA GLU A 501 49.91 18.42 8.54
C GLU A 501 48.89 18.07 9.65
N SER A 502 48.30 16.88 9.54
CA SER A 502 48.26 15.93 10.67
C SER A 502 48.21 14.49 10.15
N ASP A 503 49.19 13.66 10.49
CA ASP A 503 49.24 12.25 10.04
C ASP A 503 48.14 11.39 10.65
N LYS A 504 47.59 10.46 9.85
CA LYS A 504 46.89 9.26 10.34
C LYS A 504 47.31 8.05 9.52
N ILE A 505 47.98 7.12 10.19
CA ILE A 505 48.48 5.86 9.61
C ILE A 505 47.28 5.00 9.19
N VAL A 506 47.30 4.52 7.94
CA VAL A 506 46.30 3.57 7.42
C VAL A 506 46.71 2.14 7.84
N PRO A 507 45.83 1.34 8.48
CA PRO A 507 46.17 -0.01 8.91
C PRO A 507 46.46 -0.95 7.73
N THR A 508 47.49 -1.78 7.87
CA THR A 508 47.81 -2.83 6.91
C THR A 508 46.92 -4.06 7.13
N TYR A 509 46.52 -4.71 6.04
CA TYR A 509 45.63 -5.87 5.89
C TYR A 509 45.61 -6.98 6.99
N LYS A 510 46.68 -7.14 7.79
CA LYS A 510 46.79 -8.23 8.79
C LYS A 510 45.92 -8.09 10.05
N GLU A 511 45.38 -6.91 10.38
CA GLU A 511 44.59 -6.74 11.62
C GLU A 511 43.09 -7.06 11.46
N LEU A 512 42.59 -7.26 10.23
CA LEU A 512 41.15 -7.47 9.97
C LEU A 512 40.62 -8.88 10.28
N VAL A 513 41.47 -9.80 10.74
CA VAL A 513 41.12 -11.22 10.92
C VAL A 513 41.40 -11.72 12.36
N GLN A 514 40.93 -10.99 13.38
CA GLN A 514 40.70 -11.54 14.73
C GLN A 514 39.92 -10.59 15.66
N LYS A 515 38.59 -10.76 15.77
CA LYS A 515 37.86 -10.57 17.04
C LYS A 515 36.44 -11.12 17.01
N GLU A 516 36.06 -11.77 18.10
CA GLU A 516 34.69 -12.21 18.41
C GLU A 516 33.83 -11.05 19.00
N PRO A 517 32.48 -11.18 19.01
CA PRO A 517 31.59 -10.04 19.23
C PRO A 517 31.54 -9.54 20.70
N GLY A 518 31.73 -8.23 20.89
CA GLY A 518 31.61 -7.52 22.17
C GLY A 518 30.35 -6.65 22.25
N LYS A 519 29.75 -6.59 23.45
CA LYS A 519 28.43 -6.02 23.76
C LYS A 519 28.14 -4.59 23.26
N VAL A 520 26.84 -4.40 23.00
CA VAL A 520 26.09 -3.14 22.88
C VAL A 520 26.40 -2.14 24.01
N MET A 521 26.43 -0.85 23.68
CA MET A 521 25.83 0.21 24.51
C MET A 521 24.77 0.93 23.68
N VAL A 522 23.68 1.35 24.32
CA VAL A 522 22.54 2.05 23.72
C VAL A 522 22.71 3.55 23.99
N SER A 523 22.37 4.39 23.00
CA SER A 523 22.01 5.79 23.24
C SER A 523 20.49 5.88 23.20
N ASP A 524 19.92 6.58 24.17
CA ASP A 524 18.47 6.75 24.30
C ASP A 524 17.92 7.81 23.33
N GLU A 525 16.59 7.98 23.34
CA GLU A 525 15.78 8.88 22.51
C GLU A 525 15.51 8.47 21.04
N GLU A 526 14.70 7.43 20.86
CA GLU A 526 13.68 7.36 19.80
C GLU A 526 12.46 6.56 20.34
N GLU A 527 11.21 6.93 20.00
CA GLU A 527 10.02 6.33 20.63
C GLU A 527 9.89 4.81 20.32
N ASP A 528 9.45 4.03 21.32
CA ASP A 528 9.55 2.55 21.33
C ASP A 528 8.57 1.86 20.34
N ILE A 529 8.94 1.84 19.06
CA ILE A 529 8.21 1.14 17.99
C ILE A 529 8.12 -0.36 18.32
N PRO A 530 6.93 -0.93 18.56
CA PRO A 530 6.80 -2.31 19.05
C PRO A 530 7.47 -3.34 18.15
N SER A 531 8.51 -3.97 18.67
CA SER A 531 9.34 -4.96 17.96
C SER A 531 8.49 -5.96 17.15
N ARG A 532 8.98 -6.37 15.96
CA ARG A 532 8.37 -7.41 15.12
C ARG A 532 8.01 -8.68 15.89
N CYS A 533 8.77 -9.04 16.93
CA CYS A 533 8.51 -10.18 17.81
C CYS A 533 7.39 -9.95 18.84
N TYR A 534 7.11 -8.69 19.21
CA TYR A 534 5.92 -8.30 19.97
C TYR A 534 4.68 -8.38 19.07
N LEU A 535 4.69 -7.67 17.93
CA LEU A 535 3.58 -7.67 16.96
C LEU A 535 3.20 -9.08 16.49
N LYS A 536 4.19 -9.95 16.21
CA LYS A 536 3.92 -11.36 15.85
C LYS A 536 3.24 -12.15 16.97
N ARG A 537 3.59 -11.90 18.25
CA ARG A 537 2.93 -12.55 19.41
C ARG A 537 1.51 -12.01 19.62
N GLN A 538 1.30 -10.70 19.45
CA GLN A 538 -0.03 -10.09 19.54
C GLN A 538 -0.97 -10.59 18.43
N ALA A 539 -0.48 -10.68 17.18
CA ALA A 539 -1.20 -11.27 16.07
C ALA A 539 -1.54 -12.76 16.32
N GLN A 540 -0.59 -13.55 16.84
CA GLN A 540 -0.84 -14.95 17.20
C GLN A 540 -1.92 -15.08 18.29
N LEU A 541 -1.86 -14.27 19.35
CA LEU A 541 -2.90 -14.24 20.40
C LEU A 541 -4.29 -13.88 19.84
N ILE A 542 -4.37 -12.96 18.88
CA ILE A 542 -5.63 -12.61 18.19
C ILE A 542 -6.14 -13.80 17.35
N VAL A 543 -5.26 -14.51 16.63
CA VAL A 543 -5.63 -15.72 15.88
C VAL A 543 -6.10 -16.84 16.81
N ASP A 544 -5.34 -17.15 17.87
CA ASP A 544 -5.63 -18.23 18.81
C ASP A 544 -6.96 -18.00 19.55
N THR A 545 -7.23 -16.75 19.95
CA THR A 545 -8.51 -16.39 20.60
C THR A 545 -9.71 -16.42 19.65
N LYS A 546 -9.52 -16.11 18.35
CA LYS A 546 -10.57 -16.25 17.31
C LYS A 546 -10.82 -17.72 16.96
N CYS A 547 -9.77 -18.52 16.80
CA CYS A 547 -9.85 -19.95 16.47
C CYS A 547 -10.58 -20.77 17.53
N ARG A 548 -10.51 -20.37 18.81
CA ARG A 548 -11.17 -21.06 19.94
C ARG A 548 -12.71 -21.00 19.93
N ARG A 549 -13.35 -20.38 18.93
CA ARG A 549 -14.84 -20.30 18.76
C ARG A 549 -15.43 -21.13 17.61
N LYS A 550 -14.77 -22.20 17.15
CA LYS A 550 -15.38 -23.23 16.29
C LYS A 550 -15.26 -24.63 16.91
N GLY A 551 -16.28 -25.07 17.66
CA GLY A 551 -16.36 -26.47 18.10
C GLY A 551 -17.14 -26.73 19.39
N PHE A 552 -18.47 -26.58 19.38
CA PHE A 552 -19.32 -27.32 20.32
C PHE A 552 -20.69 -27.62 19.69
N ARG A 553 -20.84 -28.81 19.09
CA ARG A 553 -22.16 -29.40 18.79
C ARG A 553 -22.53 -30.33 19.95
N PRO A 554 -23.70 -30.17 20.60
CA PRO A 554 -24.20 -31.21 21.49
C PRO A 554 -24.59 -32.47 20.70
N PRO A 555 -24.53 -33.67 21.30
CA PRO A 555 -24.99 -34.89 20.65
C PRO A 555 -26.53 -34.90 20.57
N TYR A 556 -27.06 -35.36 19.43
CA TYR A 556 -28.51 -35.63 19.30
C TYR A 556 -28.90 -36.87 20.13
N PRO A 557 -30.02 -36.84 20.85
CA PRO A 557 -30.58 -38.04 21.47
C PRO A 557 -31.17 -38.97 20.41
N ARG A 558 -31.03 -40.29 20.60
CA ARG A 558 -31.73 -41.29 19.77
C ARG A 558 -33.20 -41.40 20.19
N LYS A 559 -34.10 -41.36 19.22
CA LYS A 559 -35.27 -42.23 19.11
C LYS A 559 -35.39 -42.67 17.65
#